data_AF-A0A6I4M8T8-F1
#
_entry.id   AF-A0A6I4M8T8-F1
#
_cell.length_a   1.000
_cell.length_b   1.000
_cell.length_c   1.000
_cell.angle_alpha   90.00
_cell.angle_beta   90.00
_cell.angle_gamma   90.00
#
_symmetry.space_group_name_H-M   'P 1'
#
loop_
_entity.id
_entity.type
_entity.pdbx_description
1 polymer ?
#
loop_
_entity_poly.entity_id
_entity_poly.type
_entity_poly.pdbx_seq_one_letter_code
_entity_poly.pdbx_strand_id
1 'polypeptide(L)'
;MVDVRTAPGSRRNPDVQRDALREWLPEAGIGYRWEKRLGGFRRTAPDSPDTFWRNDSFRGYAGHTRDPEFVAAVDELLPVADRTCTAVMCSESVWWRCHRRLIADFAVLARGRPVLHLAHDGRLTGHPPTSGARLRPDGLLVYDGE
;
A
#
# COMPACT_ATOMS: atom_id res chain seq x y z
N MET A 1 1.11 9.64 -9.39
CA MET A 1 1.80 8.91 -8.31
C MET A 1 1.14 9.18 -6.98
N VAL A 2 0.86 8.11 -6.23
CA VAL A 2 0.29 8.14 -4.88
C VAL A 2 1.36 7.73 -3.88
N ASP A 3 1.78 8.67 -3.06
CA ASP A 3 2.79 8.46 -2.03
C ASP A 3 2.13 8.04 -0.72
N VAL A 4 2.45 6.84 -0.25
CA VAL A 4 1.90 6.29 1.00
C VAL A 4 2.94 6.28 2.12
N ARG A 5 4.05 7.01 1.98
CA ARG A 5 5.04 7.13 3.06
C ARG A 5 4.44 7.91 4.23
N THR A 6 4.67 7.42 5.45
CA THR A 6 4.31 8.12 6.69
C THR A 6 4.97 9.49 6.78
N ALA A 7 6.26 9.52 6.46
CA ALA A 7 7.08 10.72 6.41
C ALA A 7 7.77 10.73 5.03
N PRO A 8 7.22 11.44 4.04
CA PRO A 8 7.73 11.47 2.66
C PRO A 8 8.96 12.36 2.51
N GLY A 9 9.94 12.21 3.39
CA GLY A 9 11.24 12.86 3.33
C GLY A 9 12.36 11.86 3.06
N SER A 10 13.48 12.34 2.53
CA SER A 10 14.70 11.55 2.37
C SER A 10 15.92 12.46 2.43
N ARG A 11 16.84 12.17 3.35
CA ARG A 11 18.13 12.88 3.44
C ARG A 11 19.13 12.42 2.38
N ARG A 12 19.00 11.18 1.90
CA ARG A 12 19.94 10.58 0.95
C ARG A 12 19.59 10.90 -0.50
N ASN A 13 18.30 11.05 -0.78
CA ASN A 13 17.77 11.28 -2.13
C ASN A 13 16.88 12.53 -2.10
N PRO A 14 17.42 13.72 -2.35
CA PRO A 14 16.67 14.97 -2.29
C PRO A 14 15.47 15.00 -3.24
N ASP A 15 15.59 14.39 -4.42
CA ASP A 15 14.56 14.42 -5.46
C ASP A 15 13.27 13.67 -5.08
N VAL A 16 13.34 12.77 -4.10
CA VAL A 16 12.16 12.03 -3.60
C VAL A 16 11.60 12.61 -2.31
N GLN A 17 12.08 13.78 -1.89
CA GLN A 17 11.40 14.57 -0.85
C GLN A 17 10.06 15.03 -1.39
N ARG A 18 9.04 15.08 -0.51
CA ARG A 18 7.68 15.47 -0.89
C ARG A 18 7.64 16.78 -1.66
N ASP A 19 8.37 17.79 -1.20
CA ASP A 19 8.30 19.12 -1.82
C ASP A 19 8.90 19.10 -3.22
N ALA A 20 10.03 18.39 -3.42
CA ALA A 20 10.58 18.15 -4.75
C ALA A 20 9.60 17.35 -5.64
N LEU A 21 9.01 16.25 -5.14
CA LEU A 21 8.03 15.46 -5.89
C LEU A 21 6.81 16.30 -6.32
N ARG A 22 6.39 17.27 -5.51
CA ARG A 22 5.27 18.16 -5.84
C ARG A 22 5.58 19.11 -6.99
N GLU A 23 6.85 19.32 -7.30
CA GLU A 23 7.31 20.21 -8.36
C GLU A 23 7.61 19.42 -9.64
N TRP A 24 8.58 18.50 -9.59
CA TRP A 24 9.08 17.88 -10.81
C TRP A 24 8.13 16.83 -11.41
N LEU A 25 7.26 16.18 -10.61
CA LEU A 25 6.31 15.21 -11.17
C LEU A 25 5.28 15.90 -12.08
N PRO A 26 4.60 16.99 -11.64
CA PRO A 26 3.73 17.74 -12.55
C PRO A 26 4.43 18.26 -13.81
N GLU A 27 5.68 18.72 -13.70
CA GLU A 27 6.48 19.14 -14.85
C GLU A 27 6.70 17.99 -15.85
N ALA A 28 6.83 16.77 -15.36
CA ALA A 28 6.90 15.56 -16.17
C ALA A 28 5.51 15.00 -16.59
N GLY A 29 4.42 15.73 -16.33
CA GLY A 29 3.05 15.29 -16.65
C GLY A 29 2.47 14.25 -15.71
N ILE A 30 3.07 14.04 -14.54
CA ILE A 30 2.66 13.05 -13.53
C ILE A 30 2.04 13.78 -12.33
N GLY A 31 0.76 13.56 -12.06
CA GLY A 31 0.13 14.11 -10.84
C GLY A 31 0.74 13.50 -9.55
N TYR A 32 0.84 14.29 -8.49
CA TYR A 32 1.29 13.83 -7.17
C TYR A 32 0.16 13.92 -6.13
N ARG A 33 -0.09 12.83 -5.41
CA ARG A 33 -1.01 12.78 -4.25
C ARG A 33 -0.28 12.11 -3.10
N TRP A 34 -0.25 12.76 -1.93
CA TRP A 34 0.18 12.12 -0.70
C TRP A 34 -1.03 11.54 0.03
N GLU A 35 -1.04 10.23 0.25
CA GLU A 35 -2.12 9.51 0.91
C GLU A 35 -1.62 8.86 2.21
N LYS A 36 -1.53 9.67 3.27
CA LYS A 36 -1.01 9.25 4.57
C LYS A 36 -1.86 8.16 5.25
N ARG A 37 -3.15 8.03 4.91
CA ARG A 37 -4.06 7.04 5.52
C ARG A 37 -3.67 5.62 5.13
N LEU A 38 -3.08 5.44 3.96
CA LEU A 38 -2.49 4.17 3.50
C LEU A 38 -1.03 3.99 3.95
N GLY A 39 -0.47 4.97 4.63
CA GLY A 39 0.86 4.87 5.23
C GLY A 39 0.81 4.51 6.70
N GLY A 40 1.91 4.79 7.41
CA GLY A 40 1.94 4.75 8.86
C GLY A 40 2.68 3.56 9.45
N PHE A 41 3.35 3.81 10.57
CA PHE A 41 3.71 2.74 11.50
C PHE A 41 2.47 2.39 12.31
N ARG A 42 2.14 1.10 12.38
CA ARG A 42 0.93 0.59 13.01
C ARG A 42 1.35 -0.41 14.08
N ARG A 43 0.84 -0.22 15.30
CA ARG A 43 1.13 -1.13 16.40
C ARG A 43 0.22 -2.34 16.30
N THR A 44 0.78 -3.51 16.53
CA THR A 44 0.02 -4.75 16.70
C THR A 44 -0.88 -4.62 17.93
N ALA A 45 -2.16 -4.92 17.76
CA ALA A 45 -3.08 -5.08 18.88
C ALA A 45 -2.73 -6.37 19.65
N PRO A 46 -2.77 -6.38 21.01
CA PRO A 46 -2.42 -7.57 21.80
C PRO A 46 -3.21 -8.84 21.42
N ASP A 47 -4.44 -8.66 20.96
CA ASP A 47 -5.38 -9.68 20.53
C ASP A 47 -5.50 -9.78 18.99
N SER A 48 -4.46 -9.33 18.25
CA SER A 48 -4.47 -9.35 16.79
C SER A 48 -4.75 -10.77 16.24
N PRO A 49 -5.77 -10.93 15.39
CA PRO A 49 -6.06 -12.22 14.76
C PRO A 49 -5.07 -12.57 13.64
N ASP A 50 -4.17 -11.65 13.26
CA ASP A 50 -3.28 -11.82 12.10
C ASP A 50 -2.03 -12.64 12.47
N THR A 51 -2.22 -13.94 12.69
CA THR A 51 -1.19 -14.87 13.17
C THR A 51 -0.10 -15.20 12.15
N PHE A 52 -0.39 -15.07 10.85
CA PHE A 52 0.53 -15.39 9.75
C PHE A 52 1.84 -14.57 9.78
N TRP A 53 1.77 -13.29 10.16
CA TRP A 53 2.90 -12.38 10.06
C TRP A 53 3.89 -12.55 11.23
N ARG A 54 5.09 -13.05 10.95
CA ARG A 54 6.18 -13.10 11.96
C ARG A 54 6.71 -11.72 12.38
N ASN A 55 6.57 -10.71 11.53
CA ASN A 55 7.05 -9.37 11.79
C ASN A 55 5.92 -8.47 12.33
N ASP A 56 6.18 -7.82 13.47
CA ASP A 56 5.18 -6.99 14.15
C ASP A 56 4.69 -5.79 13.34
N SER A 57 5.55 -5.20 12.50
CA SER A 57 5.12 -4.06 11.66
C SER A 57 4.11 -4.50 10.61
N PHE A 58 4.30 -5.69 10.02
CA PHE A 58 3.35 -6.28 9.09
C PHE A 58 2.06 -6.69 9.78
N ARG A 59 2.15 -7.30 10.97
CA ARG A 59 0.99 -7.67 11.78
C ARG A 59 0.16 -6.45 12.21
N GLY A 60 0.82 -5.38 12.67
CA GLY A 60 0.15 -4.12 12.99
C GLY A 60 -0.51 -3.48 11.77
N TYR A 61 0.16 -3.53 10.61
CA TYR A 61 -0.42 -3.00 9.38
C TYR A 61 -1.59 -3.87 8.85
N ALA A 62 -1.57 -5.19 9.08
CA ALA A 62 -2.70 -6.07 8.78
C ALA A 62 -3.96 -5.63 9.54
N GLY A 63 -3.82 -5.32 10.82
CA GLY A 63 -4.86 -4.66 11.62
C GLY A 63 -5.40 -3.39 10.98
N HIS A 64 -4.49 -2.52 10.53
CA HIS A 64 -4.82 -1.25 9.88
C HIS A 64 -5.62 -1.41 8.59
N THR A 65 -5.48 -2.52 7.85
CA THR A 65 -6.30 -2.76 6.64
C THR A 65 -7.80 -2.87 6.91
N ARG A 66 -8.19 -2.98 8.19
CA ARG A 66 -9.57 -3.02 8.65
C ARG A 66 -10.05 -1.72 9.28
N ASP A 67 -9.18 -0.70 9.36
CA ASP A 67 -9.54 0.63 9.84
C ASP A 67 -10.45 1.32 8.81
N PRO A 68 -11.59 1.93 9.22
CA PRO A 68 -12.46 2.69 8.32
C PRO A 68 -11.73 3.74 7.47
N GLU A 69 -10.70 4.42 8.01
CA GLU A 69 -9.91 5.39 7.24
C GLU A 69 -9.08 4.75 6.14
N PHE A 70 -8.54 3.54 6.39
CA PHE A 70 -7.83 2.77 5.37
C PHE A 70 -8.79 2.36 4.26
N VAL A 71 -9.94 1.79 4.65
CA VAL A 71 -10.97 1.33 3.71
C VAL A 71 -11.44 2.48 2.82
N ALA A 72 -11.78 3.62 3.42
CA ALA A 72 -12.17 4.82 2.67
C ALA A 72 -11.06 5.30 1.72
N ALA A 73 -9.81 5.32 2.16
CA ALA A 73 -8.70 5.77 1.32
C ALA A 73 -8.47 4.85 0.10
N VAL A 74 -8.62 3.54 0.24
CA VAL A 74 -8.57 2.61 -0.90
C VAL A 74 -9.78 2.81 -1.81
N ASP A 75 -10.98 2.91 -1.26
CA ASP A 75 -12.22 3.03 -2.03
C ASP A 75 -12.32 4.38 -2.77
N GLU A 76 -11.68 5.44 -2.28
CA GLU A 76 -11.47 6.70 -2.99
C GLU A 76 -10.39 6.60 -4.08
N LEU A 77 -9.38 5.74 -3.90
CA LEU A 77 -8.24 5.60 -4.81
C LEU A 77 -8.57 4.75 -6.03
N LEU A 78 -9.28 3.64 -5.86
CA LEU A 78 -9.54 2.68 -6.94
C LEU A 78 -10.28 3.29 -8.15
N PRO A 79 -11.34 4.11 -7.98
CA PRO A 79 -12.00 4.77 -9.12
C PRO A 79 -11.11 5.77 -9.87
N VAL A 80 -10.07 6.31 -9.22
CA VAL A 80 -9.07 7.14 -9.89
C VAL A 80 -8.11 6.26 -10.68
N ALA A 81 -7.68 5.14 -10.11
CA ALA A 81 -6.80 4.17 -10.77
C ALA A 81 -7.43 3.52 -12.02
N ASP A 82 -8.75 3.42 -12.08
CA ASP A 82 -9.49 2.94 -13.26
C ASP A 82 -9.42 3.88 -14.47
N ARG A 83 -9.21 5.18 -14.22
CA ARG A 83 -9.25 6.23 -15.26
C ARG A 83 -7.89 6.78 -15.60
N THR A 84 -6.94 6.63 -14.68
CA THR A 84 -5.61 7.23 -14.77
C THR A 84 -4.56 6.21 -14.37
N CYS A 85 -3.49 6.11 -15.18
CA CYS A 85 -2.32 5.31 -14.82
C CYS A 85 -1.77 5.75 -13.45
N THR A 86 -1.94 4.88 -12.44
CA THR A 86 -1.71 5.23 -11.04
C THR A 86 -0.68 4.30 -10.42
N ALA A 87 0.46 4.85 -10.01
CA ALA A 87 1.48 4.14 -9.26
C ALA A 87 1.39 4.48 -7.76
N VAL A 88 1.41 3.46 -6.90
CA VAL A 88 1.50 3.61 -5.43
C VAL A 88 2.95 3.40 -5.00
N MET A 89 3.54 4.41 -4.37
CA MET A 89 4.95 4.42 -3.96
C MET A 89 5.12 4.41 -2.44
N CYS A 90 6.20 3.77 -1.98
CA CYS A 90 6.71 3.86 -0.61
C CYS A 90 8.24 3.98 -0.64
N SER A 91 8.92 3.99 0.51
CA SER A 91 10.39 4.12 0.57
C SER A 91 11.18 2.84 0.26
N GLU A 92 10.54 1.67 0.32
CA GLU A 92 11.19 0.38 0.07
C GLU A 92 11.17 0.05 -1.42
N SER A 93 12.28 -0.48 -1.95
CA SER A 93 12.41 -0.81 -3.38
C SER A 93 11.51 -1.98 -3.76
N VAL A 94 11.44 -3.01 -2.92
CA VAL A 94 10.69 -4.24 -3.21
C VAL A 94 9.35 -4.29 -2.47
N TRP A 95 8.27 -4.57 -3.20
CA TRP A 95 6.91 -4.50 -2.68
C TRP A 95 6.65 -5.49 -1.53
N TRP A 96 7.30 -6.66 -1.54
CA TRP A 96 7.08 -7.72 -0.56
C TRP A 96 7.70 -7.47 0.82
N ARG A 97 8.53 -6.43 0.97
CA ARG A 97 9.15 -6.02 2.23
C ARG A 97 8.51 -4.80 2.87
N CYS A 98 7.41 -4.29 2.30
CA CYS A 98 6.74 -3.10 2.79
C CYS A 98 5.21 -3.25 2.78
N HIS A 99 4.53 -2.23 3.32
CA HIS A 99 3.06 -2.17 3.37
C HIS A 99 2.38 -2.24 2.00
N ARG A 100 3.09 -2.00 0.89
CA ARG A 100 2.50 -2.06 -0.45
C ARG A 100 2.00 -3.47 -0.75
N ARG A 101 2.60 -4.49 -0.15
CA ARG A 101 2.09 -5.86 -0.17
C ARG A 101 0.65 -5.95 0.36
N LEU A 102 0.35 -5.36 1.51
CA LEU A 102 -0.97 -5.48 2.14
C LEU A 102 -2.01 -4.57 1.50
N ILE A 103 -1.59 -3.41 0.98
CA ILE A 103 -2.45 -2.58 0.13
C ILE A 103 -2.85 -3.35 -1.13
N ALA A 104 -1.89 -4.05 -1.75
CA ALA A 104 -2.14 -4.87 -2.92
C ALA A 104 -3.01 -6.10 -2.60
N ASP A 105 -2.77 -6.77 -1.48
CA ASP A 105 -3.62 -7.88 -1.00
C ASP A 105 -5.07 -7.40 -0.86
N PHE A 106 -5.28 -6.24 -0.23
CA PHE A 106 -6.62 -5.67 -0.05
C PHE A 106 -7.28 -5.31 -1.39
N ALA A 107 -6.57 -4.64 -2.29
CA ALA A 107 -7.11 -4.29 -3.61
C ALA A 107 -7.52 -5.54 -4.41
N VAL A 108 -6.67 -6.58 -4.43
CA VAL A 108 -6.93 -7.80 -5.19
C VAL A 108 -8.02 -8.65 -4.54
N LEU A 109 -7.88 -8.97 -3.25
CA LEU A 109 -8.77 -9.90 -2.57
C LEU A 109 -10.08 -9.25 -2.14
N ALA A 110 -10.03 -8.06 -1.53
CA ALA A 110 -11.23 -7.42 -0.97
C ALA A 110 -11.99 -6.55 -1.97
N ARG A 111 -11.37 -6.15 -3.09
CA ARG A 111 -11.98 -5.27 -4.10
C ARG A 111 -11.93 -5.83 -5.52
N GLY A 112 -11.35 -7.01 -5.73
CA GLY A 112 -11.28 -7.64 -7.05
C GLY A 112 -10.50 -6.82 -8.09
N ARG A 113 -9.61 -5.91 -7.65
CA ARG A 113 -8.86 -5.03 -8.54
C ARG A 113 -7.44 -5.57 -8.74
N PRO A 114 -7.03 -5.88 -9.98
CA PRO A 114 -5.70 -6.40 -10.23
C PRO A 114 -4.64 -5.35 -9.90
N VAL A 115 -3.56 -5.78 -9.25
CA VAL A 115 -2.40 -4.94 -8.95
C VAL A 115 -1.18 -5.48 -9.67
N LEU A 116 -0.43 -4.59 -10.29
CA LEU A 116 0.86 -4.87 -10.93
C LEU A 116 1.97 -4.20 -10.12
N HIS A 117 3.07 -4.92 -9.90
CA HIS A 117 4.28 -4.40 -9.30
C HIS A 117 5.25 -3.95 -10.37
N LEU A 118 5.65 -2.69 -10.31
CA LEU A 118 6.64 -2.09 -11.19
C LEU A 118 8.05 -2.29 -10.62
N ALA A 119 8.89 -3.03 -11.34
CA ALA A 119 10.30 -3.20 -11.05
C ALA A 119 11.14 -2.06 -11.64
N HIS A 120 12.39 -1.91 -11.17
CA HIS A 120 13.30 -0.83 -11.59
C HIS A 120 13.67 -0.88 -13.07
N ASP A 121 13.52 -2.04 -13.71
CA ASP A 121 13.77 -2.30 -15.13
C ASP A 121 12.51 -2.06 -15.99
N GLY A 122 11.42 -1.59 -15.39
CA GLY A 122 10.13 -1.36 -16.06
C GLY A 122 9.26 -2.62 -16.15
N ARG A 123 9.73 -3.79 -15.71
CA ARG A 123 8.92 -5.01 -15.73
C ARG A 123 7.72 -4.88 -14.81
N LEU A 124 6.57 -5.33 -15.29
CA LEU A 124 5.33 -5.44 -14.53
C LEU A 124 5.07 -6.89 -14.17
N THR A 125 4.83 -7.17 -12.89
CA THR A 125 4.45 -8.51 -12.41
C THR A 125 3.16 -8.44 -11.62
N GLY A 126 2.20 -9.32 -11.91
CA GLY A 126 0.96 -9.41 -11.15
C GLY A 126 1.24 -9.68 -9.66
N HIS A 127 0.44 -9.07 -8.79
CA HIS A 127 0.53 -9.32 -7.36
C HIS A 127 0.06 -10.74 -7.02
N PRO A 128 0.93 -11.61 -6.46
CA PRO A 128 0.47 -12.85 -5.87
C PRO A 128 -0.11 -12.55 -4.49
N PRO A 129 -1.38 -12.87 -4.22
CA PRO A 129 -1.95 -12.70 -2.88
C PRO A 129 -1.14 -13.46 -1.83
N THR A 130 -1.04 -12.89 -0.65
CA THR A 130 -0.40 -13.53 0.51
C THR A 130 -1.15 -14.81 0.87
N SER A 131 -0.43 -15.94 0.98
CA SER A 131 -1.03 -17.26 1.21
C SER A 131 -1.90 -17.34 2.46
N GLY A 132 -1.49 -16.71 3.55
CA GLY A 132 -2.28 -16.67 4.78
C GLY A 132 -3.43 -15.65 4.79
N ALA A 133 -3.65 -14.90 3.70
CA ALA A 133 -4.71 -13.90 3.64
C ALA A 133 -6.05 -14.54 3.23
N ARG A 134 -7.10 -14.26 4.00
CA ARG A 134 -8.49 -14.61 3.65
C ARG A 134 -9.44 -13.45 3.84
N LEU A 135 -10.57 -13.51 3.15
CA LEU A 135 -11.70 -12.62 3.42
C LEU A 135 -12.50 -13.10 4.62
N ARG A 136 -12.86 -12.14 5.48
CA ARG A 136 -13.84 -12.32 6.53
C ARG A 136 -15.26 -12.07 5.98
N PRO A 137 -16.32 -12.47 6.72
CA PRO A 137 -17.71 -12.21 6.32
C PRO A 137 -18.06 -10.72 6.15
N ASP A 138 -17.30 -9.82 6.78
CA ASP A 138 -17.46 -8.36 6.64
C ASP A 138 -16.77 -7.79 5.39
N GLY A 139 -16.18 -8.64 4.54
CA GLY A 139 -15.49 -8.23 3.32
C GLY A 139 -14.11 -7.62 3.54
N LEU A 140 -13.54 -7.77 4.74
CA LEU A 140 -12.19 -7.30 5.07
C LEU A 140 -11.21 -8.45 5.25
N LEU A 141 -9.91 -8.15 5.19
CA LEU A 141 -8.86 -9.17 5.26
C LEU A 141 -8.51 -9.54 6.70
N VAL A 142 -8.18 -10.81 6.88
CA VAL A 142 -7.43 -11.33 8.04
C VAL A 142 -6.33 -12.26 7.54
N TYR A 143 -5.21 -12.26 8.27
CA TYR A 143 -4.02 -13.04 7.91
C TYR A 143 -3.78 -14.14 8.94
N ASP A 144 -4.62 -15.17 8.94
CA ASP A 144 -4.62 -16.29 9.88
C ASP A 144 -4.54 -17.67 9.21
N GLY A 145 -4.44 -17.72 7.87
CA GLY A 145 -4.31 -18.96 7.11
C GLY A 145 -2.92 -19.60 7.23
N GLU A 146 -2.88 -20.92 7.00
CA GLU A 146 -1.67 -21.76 7.01
C GLU A 146 -0.79 -21.57 5.75
#